data_AF-A0A937HNE3-F1
#
_entry.id   AF-A0A937HNE3-F1
#
_cell.length_a   1.000
_cell.length_b   1.000
_cell.length_c   1.000
_cell.angle_alpha   90.00
_cell.angle_beta   90.00
_cell.angle_gamma   90.00
#
_symmetry.space_group_name_H-M   'P 1'
#
loop_
_entity.id
_entity.type
_entity.pdbx_description
1 polymer ?
#
loop_
_entity_poly.entity_id
_entity_poly.type
_entity_poly.pdbx_seq_one_letter_code
_entity_poly.pdbx_strand_id
1 'polypeptide(L)' 'DILGMSALLTTTMPYMKVVVDALVEKGIRDDYIVLVGGAPLNEAFAESVGADAYCRDAAVAVETAKEMIKAKLEREQAAG' A
#
# COMPACT_ATOMS: atom_id res chain seq x y z
N ASP A 1 10.33 3.60 -2.04
CA ASP A 1 9.55 4.26 -0.96
C ASP A 1 8.08 3.90 -0.97
N ILE A 2 7.32 4.24 -2.01
CA ILE A 2 5.88 3.94 -2.08
C ILE A 2 5.51 3.24 -3.39
N LEU A 3 4.63 2.23 -3.32
CA LEU A 3 3.87 1.65 -4.43
C LEU A 3 2.39 1.95 -4.23
N GLY A 4 1.78 2.73 -5.14
CA GLY A 4 0.35 2.99 -5.14
C GLY A 4 -0.39 2.12 -6.16
N MET A 5 -1.52 1.52 -5.78
CA MET A 5 -2.40 0.76 -6.68
C MET A 5 -3.84 1.26 -6.61
N SER A 6 -4.52 1.26 -7.76
CA SER A 6 -5.91 1.71 -7.87
C SER A 6 -6.75 0.71 -8.67
N ALA A 7 -7.99 0.47 -8.25
CA ALA A 7 -8.97 -0.28 -9.02
C ALA A 7 -10.36 0.37 -8.96
N LEU A 8 -10.99 0.52 -10.13
CA LEU A 8 -12.39 0.95 -10.24
C LEU A 8 -13.34 -0.21 -10.55
N LEU A 9 -12.82 -1.29 -11.14
CA LEU A 9 -13.61 -2.47 -11.47
C LEU A 9 -13.38 -3.56 -10.41
N THR A 10 -14.47 -4.19 -9.96
CA THR A 10 -14.39 -5.29 -9.00
C THR A 10 -13.58 -6.48 -9.52
N THR A 11 -13.57 -6.69 -10.84
CA THR A 11 -12.76 -7.73 -11.51
C THR A 11 -11.26 -7.45 -11.46
N THR A 12 -10.86 -6.18 -11.29
CA THR A 12 -9.45 -5.80 -11.18
C THR A 12 -8.94 -5.79 -9.74
N MET A 13 -9.83 -5.79 -8.74
CA MET A 13 -9.43 -5.75 -7.33
C MET A 13 -8.47 -6.91 -6.97
N PRO A 14 -8.74 -8.19 -7.32
CA PRO A 14 -7.88 -9.30 -6.92
C PRO A 14 -6.44 -9.23 -7.46
N TYR A 15 -6.19 -8.48 -8.55
CA TYR A 15 -4.85 -8.30 -9.10
C TYR A 15 -3.91 -7.56 -8.15
N MET A 16 -4.43 -6.77 -7.20
CA MET A 16 -3.61 -6.15 -6.17
C MET A 16 -2.87 -7.19 -5.32
N LYS A 17 -3.52 -8.31 -5.00
CA LYS A 17 -2.89 -9.43 -4.29
C LYS A 17 -1.77 -10.05 -5.11
N VAL A 18 -1.96 -10.21 -6.42
CA VAL A 18 -0.94 -10.74 -7.33
C VAL A 18 0.32 -9.86 -7.31
N VAL A 19 0.15 -8.54 -7.30
CA VAL A 19 1.28 -7.61 -7.21
C VAL A 19 1.98 -7.72 -5.85
N VAL A 20 1.24 -7.73 -4.74
CA VAL A 20 1.82 -7.88 -3.40
C VAL A 20 2.55 -9.22 -3.25
N ASP A 21 1.98 -10.31 -3.75
CA ASP A 21 2.62 -11.63 -3.73
C ASP A 21 3.92 -11.65 -4.53
N ALA A 22 3.94 -10.99 -5.69
CA ALA A 22 5.16 -10.87 -6.47
C ALA A 22 6.25 -10.06 -5.74
N LEU A 23 5.90 -9.08 -4.89
CA LEU A 23 6.87 -8.38 -4.05
C LEU A 23 7.41 -9.31 -2.95
N VAL A 24 6.54 -10.12 -2.34
CA VAL A 24 6.92 -11.11 -1.31
C VAL A 24 7.83 -12.18 -1.90
N GLU A 25 7.49 -12.75 -3.06
CA GLU A 25 8.30 -13.74 -3.77
C GLU A 25 9.69 -13.22 -4.12
N LYS A 26 9.80 -11.93 -4.43
CA LYS A 26 11.08 -11.26 -4.71
C LYS A 26 11.85 -10.86 -3.45
N GLY A 27 11.25 -11.00 -2.26
CA GLY A 27 11.84 -10.59 -0.99
C GLY A 27 11.96 -9.07 -0.81
N ILE A 28 11.16 -8.28 -1.54
CA ILE A 28 11.23 -6.80 -1.54
C ILE A 28 9.95 -6.16 -0.99
N ARG A 29 9.01 -6.94 -0.43
CA ARG A 29 7.73 -6.40 0.08
C ARG A 29 7.94 -5.35 1.16
N ASP A 30 8.89 -5.58 2.07
CA ASP A 30 9.13 -4.69 3.21
C ASP A 30 9.93 -3.44 2.83
N ASP A 31 10.51 -3.40 1.62
CA ASP A 31 11.25 -2.23 1.11
C ASP A 31 10.31 -1.09 0.66
N TYR A 32 9.03 -1.39 0.41
CA TYR A 32 8.06 -0.44 -0.12
C TYR A 32 6.83 -0.33 0.78
N ILE A 33 6.36 0.90 0.94
CA ILE A 33 5.04 1.21 1.49
C ILE A 33 4.00 1.00 0.38
N VAL A 34 3.04 0.11 0.57
CA VAL A 34 2.00 -0.23 -0.39
C VAL A 34 0.68 0.45 -0.02
N LEU A 35 0.24 1.38 -0.86
CA LEU A 35 -1.04 2.09 -0.71
C LEU A 35 -2.04 1.60 -1.76
N VAL A 36 -3.28 1.34 -1.36
CA VAL A 36 -4.36 0.93 -2.28
C VAL A 36 -5.54 1.89 -2.24
N GLY A 37 -6.23 2.06 -3.36
CA GLY A 37 -7.40 2.93 -3.44
C GLY A 37 -8.35 2.57 -4.58
N GLY A 38 -9.48 3.28 -4.63
CA GLY A 38 -10.49 3.12 -5.67
C GLY A 38 -11.91 2.92 -5.11
N ALA A 39 -12.91 3.27 -5.92
CA ALA A 39 -14.31 3.33 -5.49
C ALA A 39 -14.89 2.05 -4.83
N PRO A 40 -14.56 0.82 -5.29
CA PRO A 40 -15.09 -0.39 -4.66
C PRO A 40 -14.25 -0.94 -3.49
N LEU A 41 -13.17 -0.25 -3.07
CA LEU A 41 -12.28 -0.73 -2.01
C LEU A 41 -12.70 -0.25 -0.62
N ASN A 42 -12.15 -0.92 0.40
CA ASN A 42 -12.29 -0.59 1.81
C ASN A 42 -11.04 -1.07 2.60
N GLU A 43 -10.95 -0.76 3.90
CA GLU A 43 -9.82 -1.18 4.73
C GLU A 43 -9.67 -2.72 4.78
N ALA A 44 -10.77 -3.45 4.91
CA ALA A 44 -10.75 -4.92 5.00
C ALA A 44 -10.11 -5.57 3.75
N PHE A 45 -10.40 -5.01 2.57
CA PHE A 45 -9.77 -5.47 1.34
C PHE A 45 -8.27 -5.18 1.32
N ALA A 46 -7.86 -3.98 1.71
CA ALA A 46 -6.44 -3.60 1.78
C ALA A 46 -5.64 -4.51 2.72
N GLU A 47 -6.17 -4.80 3.90
CA GLU A 47 -5.58 -5.75 4.85
C GLU A 47 -5.48 -7.15 4.24
N SER A 48 -6.56 -7.63 3.59
CA SER A 48 -6.59 -8.97 2.99
C SER A 48 -5.56 -9.16 1.88
N VAL A 49 -5.20 -8.08 1.16
CA VAL A 49 -4.18 -8.13 0.11
C VAL A 49 -2.76 -7.88 0.62
N GLY A 50 -2.60 -7.49 1.89
CA GLY A 50 -1.30 -7.16 2.47
C GLY A 50 -0.78 -5.78 2.08
N ALA A 51 -1.68 -4.81 1.85
CA ALA A 51 -1.32 -3.40 1.70
C ALA A 51 -1.14 -2.73 3.07
N ASP A 52 -0.37 -1.64 3.12
CA ASP A 52 -0.11 -0.90 4.36
C ASP A 52 -1.24 0.06 4.70
N ALA A 53 -1.93 0.62 3.70
CA ALA A 53 -3.12 1.43 3.92
C ALA A 53 -4.07 1.45 2.71
N TYR A 54 -5.36 1.63 3.04
CA TYR A 54 -6.38 2.04 2.09
C TYR A 54 -6.52 3.57 2.10
N CYS A 55 -6.55 4.17 0.90
CA CYS A 55 -6.77 5.59 0.72
C CYS A 55 -8.08 5.81 -0.06
N ARG A 56 -9.10 6.35 0.63
CA ARG A 56 -10.43 6.58 0.06
C ARG A 56 -10.46 7.64 -1.06
N ASP A 57 -9.54 8.60 -1.00
CA ASP A 57 -9.44 9.71 -1.94
C ASP A 57 -7.98 10.20 -2.03
N ALA A 58 -7.72 11.09 -2.99
CA ALA A 58 -6.38 11.59 -3.26
C ALA A 58 -5.81 12.44 -2.11
N ALA A 59 -6.65 13.18 -1.37
CA ALA A 59 -6.18 14.00 -0.27
C ALA A 59 -5.69 13.12 0.89
N VAL A 60 -6.49 12.10 1.24
CA VAL A 60 -6.08 11.09 2.24
C VAL A 60 -4.82 10.36 1.79
N ALA A 61 -4.71 9.99 0.51
CA ALA A 61 -3.51 9.31 -0.01
C ALA A 61 -2.23 10.14 0.19
N VAL A 62 -2.29 11.44 -0.05
CA VAL A 62 -1.13 12.34 0.13
C VAL A 62 -0.72 12.43 1.60
N GLU A 63 -1.68 12.58 2.51
CA GLU A 63 -1.37 12.67 3.94
C GLU A 63 -0.83 11.34 4.49
N THR A 64 -1.47 10.22 4.16
CA THR A 64 -0.99 8.88 4.53
C THR A 64 0.42 8.60 3.99
N ALA A 65 0.69 8.96 2.73
CA ALA A 65 2.02 8.79 2.13
C ALA A 65 3.12 9.55 2.90
N LYS A 66 2.84 10.80 3.28
CA LYS A 66 3.79 11.62 4.07
C LYS A 66 4.05 11.02 5.44
N GLU A 67 2.99 10.61 6.14
CA GLU A 67 3.08 10.00 7.47
C GLU A 67 3.89 8.70 7.43
N MET A 68 3.64 7.84 6.46
CA MET A 68 4.32 6.55 6.34
C MET A 68 5.78 6.70 5.92
N ILE A 69 6.11 7.59 4.98
CA ILE A 69 7.52 7.88 4.65
C ILE A 69 8.26 8.40 5.87
N LYS A 70 7.66 9.34 6.61
CA LYS A 70 8.27 9.88 7.83
C LYS A 70 8.55 8.76 8.84
N ALA A 71 7.56 7.91 9.10
CA ALA A 71 7.71 6.78 10.01
C ALA A 71 8.77 5.78 9.54
N LYS A 72 8.88 5.53 8.23
CA LYS A 72 9.92 4.67 7.64
C LYS A 72 11.32 5.23 7.89
N LEU A 73 11.53 6.52 7.59
CA LEU A 73 12.82 7.20 7.82
C LEU A 73 13.22 7.18 9.30
N GLU A 74 12.27 7.41 10.20
CA GLU A 74 12.52 7.35 11.66
C GLU A 74 12.94 5.94 12.11
N ARG A 75 12.32 4.89 11.56
CA ARG A 75 12.70 3.49 11.85
C ARG A 75 14.09 3.15 11.33
N GLU A 76 14.43 3.61 10.13
CA GLU A 76 15.76 3.41 9.54
C GLU A 76 16.85 4.13 10.35
N GLN A 77 16.58 5.35 10.83
CA GLN A 77 17.51 6.10 11.70
C GLN A 77 17.68 5.47 13.08
N ALA A 78 16.65 4.84 13.63
CA ALA A 78 16.72 4.15 14.92
C ALA A 78 17.44 2.78 14.84
N ALA A 79 17.55 2.20 13.65
CA ALA A 79 18.18 0.90 13.42
C ALA A 79 19.66 0.98 13.02
N GLY A 80 20.18 2.18 12.73
CA GLY A 80 21.59 2.45 12.42
C GLY A 80 22.36 3.01 13.61
#